data_AF-A0A2G6P6W3-F1
#
_entry.id   AF-A0A2G6P6W3-F1
#
_cell.length_a   1.000
_cell.length_b   1.000
_cell.length_c   1.000
_cell.angle_alpha   90.00
_cell.angle_beta   90.00
_cell.angle_gamma   90.00
#
_symmetry.space_group_name_H-M   'P 1'
#
loop_
_entity.id
_entity.type
_entity.pdbx_description
1 polymer ?
#
loop_
_entity_poly.entity_id
_entity_poly.type
_entity_poly.pdbx_seq_one_letter_code
_entity_poly.pdbx_strand_id
1 'polypeptide(L)'
;MKRFTTIFTILLALLLLVGCGGTAEAPTAVTEPASAETEVETAVVEEPAEAEAPAAEEPTEAEVPATEAPAEAEAPAEADSGDTLILATTTSTDNSGLLAAILPLFEAEYGVKVDVIAVGTGQALQLGTDGNADVLLVHSRSREDAFMAAGDGSRREDVMYNDFVILGPANDPAGILGKNKAAKAFEMLATNNNGEFVFVSRGDDSGTHNKEKAIWEEAGIEPEGEWYISAGQGMGAVLTMADERQAYTLSDRATYLARTLEGIDLDIMVEGGEILFNPYGVIAVNPDKGEHIKAELANQFIDWLISVPTQEAIAEFGVAEFGSPLFTPDSQPWRDAHGADESDSSEAEGDIALKIIGLVDNEMGWTETAVHDMETITVDSTNSSGEADTYTGVPLNALLALAGVQDGATTLVFTADDGTTGEASLDEVLACEDCILSFRNRGGFRGVLPGFDKSAEVKGVVVIEVK
;
A
#
# COMPACT_ATOMS: atom_id res chain seq x y z
N MET A 1 -8.64 -38.15 58.30
CA MET A 1 -7.41 -37.96 59.10
C MET A 1 -6.38 -37.25 58.22
N LYS A 2 -5.94 -36.05 58.64
CA LYS A 2 -4.66 -35.33 58.43
C LYS A 2 -3.90 -35.47 57.09
N ARG A 3 -3.28 -34.45 56.49
CA ARG A 3 -3.15 -33.00 56.74
C ARG A 3 -2.39 -32.41 55.53
N PHE A 4 -2.73 -31.18 55.18
CA PHE A 4 -2.02 -30.26 54.28
C PHE A 4 -0.56 -30.01 54.70
N THR A 5 0.33 -29.80 53.73
CA THR A 5 1.69 -29.31 53.93
C THR A 5 1.80 -27.89 53.37
N THR A 6 2.04 -26.94 54.24
CA THR A 6 2.38 -25.53 53.96
C THR A 6 3.82 -25.33 54.43
N ILE A 7 4.71 -24.83 53.58
CA ILE A 7 6.07 -24.43 53.98
C ILE A 7 6.31 -23.02 53.46
N PHE A 8 6.54 -22.10 54.39
CA PHE A 8 6.98 -20.73 54.20
C PHE A 8 8.32 -20.58 54.95
N THR A 9 9.37 -20.27 54.19
CA THR A 9 10.44 -19.28 54.42
C THR A 9 11.16 -19.18 55.78
N ILE A 10 12.51 -19.15 55.77
CA ILE A 10 13.40 -18.05 56.26
C ILE A 10 14.84 -18.54 56.55
N LEU A 11 15.77 -18.03 55.72
CA LEU A 11 17.02 -17.33 56.02
C LEU A 11 17.91 -17.75 57.22
N LEU A 12 19.17 -18.14 56.94
CA LEU A 12 20.34 -17.80 57.78
C LEU A 12 21.65 -17.96 56.98
N ALA A 13 22.33 -16.86 56.67
CA ALA A 13 23.73 -16.85 56.23
C ALA A 13 24.44 -15.64 56.83
N LEU A 14 25.48 -15.86 57.64
CA LEU A 14 26.38 -14.82 58.14
C LEU A 14 27.78 -15.40 58.45
N LEU A 15 28.78 -14.51 58.28
CA LEU A 15 30.24 -14.55 58.53
C LEU A 15 31.13 -15.03 57.36
N LEU A 16 31.78 -14.14 56.59
CA LEU A 16 32.87 -13.17 56.85
C LEU A 16 34.28 -13.81 56.88
N LEU A 17 35.18 -13.35 55.98
CA LEU A 17 36.38 -12.55 56.31
C LEU A 17 37.31 -12.33 55.09
N VAL A 18 37.65 -11.04 54.87
CA VAL A 18 38.96 -10.46 54.44
C VAL A 18 39.43 -10.72 53.00
N GLY A 19 39.85 -9.74 52.18
CA GLY A 19 40.13 -8.31 52.36
C GLY A 19 41.16 -7.84 51.31
N CYS A 20 41.22 -6.51 51.11
CA CYS A 20 42.18 -5.70 50.30
C CYS A 20 41.98 -5.74 48.76
N GLY A 21 41.90 -4.60 48.05
CA GLY A 21 42.00 -3.19 48.43
C GLY A 21 42.02 -2.26 47.21
N GLY A 22 41.85 -0.96 47.46
CA GLY A 22 42.18 0.17 46.56
C GLY A 22 41.10 0.57 45.55
N THR A 23 40.13 1.42 45.88
CA THR A 23 40.13 2.91 45.80
C THR A 23 40.41 3.44 44.38
N ALA A 24 39.40 3.91 43.64
CA ALA A 24 38.59 5.12 43.81
C ALA A 24 39.13 6.33 43.01
N GLU A 25 38.15 6.97 42.38
CA GLU A 25 38.01 8.38 42.02
C GLU A 25 38.29 8.83 40.58
N ALA A 26 37.20 9.35 39.99
CA ALA A 26 37.17 10.34 38.92
C ALA A 26 37.83 11.65 39.37
N PRO A 27 38.24 12.51 38.42
CA PRO A 27 37.59 13.82 38.40
C PRO A 27 37.37 14.46 37.01
N THR A 28 36.29 15.24 36.98
CA THR A 28 36.02 16.54 36.32
C THR A 28 36.89 17.12 35.19
N ALA A 29 36.14 17.78 34.29
CA ALA A 29 36.47 18.82 33.31
C ALA A 29 37.60 19.79 33.67
N VAL A 30 38.20 20.41 32.61
CA VAL A 30 38.57 21.84 32.50
C VAL A 30 39.25 22.12 31.12
N THR A 31 38.66 23.09 30.41
CA THR A 31 39.17 24.11 29.45
C THR A 31 40.32 23.88 28.45
N GLU A 32 40.07 24.42 27.25
CA GLU A 32 40.95 25.09 26.25
C GLU A 32 42.34 25.56 26.73
N PRO A 33 43.33 25.65 25.81
CA PRO A 33 43.54 26.93 25.11
C PRO A 33 43.95 26.85 23.63
N ALA A 34 43.94 28.05 23.03
CA ALA A 34 44.13 28.42 21.63
C ALA A 34 45.56 28.35 21.04
N SER A 35 45.55 28.46 19.69
CA SER A 35 46.51 29.14 18.79
C SER A 35 47.88 28.50 18.48
N ALA A 36 48.11 28.22 17.19
CA ALA A 36 49.14 28.91 16.40
C ALA A 36 48.99 28.63 14.90
N GLU A 37 49.02 29.71 14.13
CA GLU A 37 49.02 29.86 12.68
C GLU A 37 50.28 29.26 12.02
N THR A 38 50.20 28.88 10.74
CA THR A 38 51.25 29.23 9.76
C THR A 38 50.66 29.34 8.36
N GLU A 39 51.01 30.46 7.73
CA GLU A 39 50.71 30.98 6.41
C GLU A 39 51.12 30.04 5.26
N VAL A 40 50.38 30.10 4.14
CA VAL A 40 51.03 30.11 2.82
C VAL A 40 50.39 31.20 1.96
N GLU A 41 51.30 32.06 1.53
CA GLU A 41 51.15 33.32 0.80
C GLU A 41 50.75 33.11 -0.66
N THR A 42 50.01 34.12 -1.14
CA THR A 42 49.57 34.42 -2.50
C THR A 42 50.71 34.55 -3.51
N ALA A 43 50.45 34.19 -4.77
CA ALA A 43 51.15 34.76 -5.91
C ALA A 43 50.16 35.09 -7.04
N VAL A 44 50.05 36.39 -7.29
CA VAL A 44 49.38 37.06 -8.41
C VAL A 44 50.21 36.89 -9.68
N VAL A 45 49.58 36.67 -10.83
CA VAL A 45 50.16 37.03 -12.14
C VAL A 45 49.09 37.69 -13.00
N GLU A 46 49.44 38.88 -13.49
CA GLU A 46 48.66 39.81 -14.30
C GLU A 46 48.31 39.31 -15.71
N GLU A 47 47.26 39.94 -16.23
CA GLU A 47 46.81 40.07 -17.61
C GLU A 47 47.93 40.56 -18.57
N PRO A 48 47.73 40.43 -19.89
CA PRO A 48 47.47 41.70 -20.60
C PRO A 48 46.40 41.63 -21.70
N ALA A 49 45.75 42.79 -21.83
CA ALA A 49 44.86 43.24 -22.89
C ALA A 49 45.46 43.21 -24.30
N GLU A 50 44.60 43.09 -25.32
CA GLU A 50 44.38 44.12 -26.37
C GLU A 50 43.36 43.63 -27.42
N ALA A 51 42.37 44.49 -27.74
CA ALA A 51 42.18 45.10 -29.07
C ALA A 51 40.70 45.35 -29.42
N GLU A 52 40.36 46.64 -29.54
CA GLU A 52 39.09 47.18 -30.01
C GLU A 52 38.97 47.24 -31.56
N ALA A 53 37.70 47.22 -32.01
CA ALA A 53 37.09 47.98 -33.11
C ALA A 53 37.29 47.50 -34.58
N PRO A 54 36.39 47.88 -35.54
CA PRO A 54 35.32 48.88 -35.44
C PRO A 54 33.92 48.46 -35.95
N ALA A 55 32.97 49.35 -35.64
CA ALA A 55 31.63 49.46 -36.19
C ALA A 55 31.61 49.65 -37.73
N ALA A 56 30.53 49.20 -38.36
CA ALA A 56 30.13 49.59 -39.72
C ALA A 56 28.64 49.93 -39.74
N GLU A 57 28.35 51.01 -40.44
CA GLU A 57 27.10 51.77 -40.51
C GLU A 57 25.94 51.04 -41.21
N GLU A 58 24.73 51.49 -40.87
CA GLU A 58 23.45 51.17 -41.52
C GLU A 58 23.45 51.43 -43.04
N PRO A 59 22.46 50.84 -43.75
CA PRO A 59 21.63 51.69 -44.56
C PRO A 59 20.14 51.54 -44.25
N THR A 60 19.52 52.70 -44.08
CA THR A 60 18.10 52.98 -44.07
C THR A 60 17.49 52.66 -45.45
N GLU A 61 16.44 51.84 -45.55
CA GLU A 61 15.41 52.04 -46.59
C GLU A 61 14.06 51.35 -46.28
N ALA A 62 13.02 52.21 -46.31
CA ALA A 62 11.61 52.00 -46.66
C ALA A 62 10.70 51.07 -45.80
N GLU A 63 9.79 51.74 -45.08
CA GLU A 63 8.46 51.21 -44.74
C GLU A 63 7.69 50.82 -46.01
N VAL A 64 7.09 49.62 -45.99
CA VAL A 64 6.07 49.18 -46.94
C VAL A 64 4.88 48.67 -46.11
N PRO A 65 3.63 49.08 -46.41
CA PRO A 65 2.50 48.87 -45.50
C PRO A 65 2.02 47.42 -45.45
N ALA A 66 1.41 47.11 -44.31
CA ALA A 66 0.89 45.81 -43.88
C ALA A 66 0.13 45.01 -44.96
N THR A 67 0.39 43.70 -44.98
CA THR A 67 -0.52 42.67 -45.49
C THR A 67 -0.71 41.66 -44.36
N GLU A 68 -1.91 41.60 -43.79
CA GLU A 68 -2.31 40.55 -42.85
C GLU A 68 -2.28 39.19 -43.56
N ALA A 69 -1.54 38.25 -42.97
CA ALA A 69 -1.53 36.84 -43.31
C ALA A 69 -1.51 36.05 -41.98
N PRO A 70 -2.08 34.84 -41.97
CA PRO A 70 -2.89 34.30 -40.87
C PRO A 70 -2.07 33.93 -39.65
N ALA A 71 -2.69 34.06 -38.47
CA ALA A 71 -2.17 33.67 -37.17
C ALA A 71 -1.51 32.30 -37.23
N GLU A 72 -0.19 32.31 -37.12
CA GLU A 72 0.64 31.16 -36.81
C GLU A 72 0.27 30.76 -35.38
N ALA A 73 -0.16 29.52 -35.19
CA ALA A 73 -0.41 28.99 -33.86
C ALA A 73 0.92 29.05 -33.10
N GLU A 74 0.98 29.93 -32.10
CA GLU A 74 2.10 30.03 -31.18
C GLU A 74 2.33 28.63 -30.61
N ALA A 75 3.52 28.07 -30.87
CA ALA A 75 4.04 26.99 -30.06
C ALA A 75 4.04 27.48 -28.60
N PRO A 76 3.74 26.61 -27.61
CA PRO A 76 3.71 27.03 -26.22
C PRO A 76 5.06 27.68 -25.90
N ALA A 77 5.03 28.92 -25.41
CA ALA A 77 6.20 29.50 -24.80
C ALA A 77 6.62 28.59 -23.64
N GLU A 78 7.88 28.14 -23.64
CA GLU A 78 8.46 27.51 -22.46
C GLU A 78 8.36 28.50 -21.30
N ALA A 79 7.40 28.27 -20.41
CA ALA A 79 7.14 29.12 -19.26
C ALA A 79 8.15 28.78 -18.16
N ASP A 80 9.42 29.13 -18.33
CA ASP A 80 10.39 29.07 -17.23
C ASP A 80 10.04 30.17 -16.22
N SER A 81 9.18 29.82 -15.26
CA SER A 81 8.79 30.70 -14.15
C SER A 81 9.92 30.85 -13.12
N GLY A 82 10.93 29.95 -13.15
CA GLY A 82 11.95 29.83 -12.11
C GLY A 82 11.37 29.44 -10.75
N ASP A 83 10.10 29.06 -10.67
CA ASP A 83 9.43 28.72 -9.42
C ASP A 83 9.69 27.27 -8.99
N THR A 84 10.15 27.10 -7.76
CA THR A 84 10.30 25.79 -7.10
C THR A 84 9.08 25.44 -6.25
N LEU A 85 8.45 24.29 -6.45
CA LEU A 85 7.44 23.68 -5.58
C LEU A 85 8.11 22.74 -4.58
N ILE A 86 7.78 22.85 -3.29
CA ILE A 86 8.25 21.91 -2.26
C ILE A 86 7.22 20.80 -2.05
N LEU A 87 7.56 19.57 -2.44
CA LEU A 87 6.77 18.38 -2.23
C LEU A 87 7.30 17.60 -1.03
N ALA A 88 6.53 17.54 0.06
CA ALA A 88 6.82 16.61 1.15
C ALA A 88 6.09 15.27 0.92
N THR A 89 6.83 14.17 0.98
CA THR A 89 6.29 12.84 0.70
C THR A 89 6.91 11.79 1.61
N THR A 90 6.56 10.52 1.39
CA THR A 90 7.09 9.42 2.18
C THR A 90 8.32 8.79 1.53
N THR A 91 9.26 8.30 2.34
CA THR A 91 10.43 7.56 1.85
C THR A 91 10.05 6.32 1.01
N SER A 92 8.91 5.68 1.26
CA SER A 92 8.45 4.57 0.39
C SER A 92 7.97 5.06 -0.97
N THR A 93 7.27 6.20 -1.03
CA THR A 93 6.90 6.83 -2.30
C THR A 93 8.14 7.12 -3.14
N ASP A 94 9.17 7.73 -2.53
CA ASP A 94 10.41 8.09 -3.22
C ASP A 94 11.19 6.84 -3.67
N ASN A 95 11.38 5.86 -2.78
CA ASN A 95 12.09 4.62 -3.07
C ASN A 95 11.42 3.76 -4.15
N SER A 96 10.11 3.92 -4.39
CA SER A 96 9.43 3.21 -5.48
C SER A 96 9.93 3.62 -6.87
N GLY A 97 10.59 4.79 -6.98
CA GLY A 97 11.04 5.36 -8.26
C GLY A 97 9.96 6.11 -9.03
N LEU A 98 8.70 6.08 -8.59
CA LEU A 98 7.59 6.73 -9.29
C LEU A 98 7.83 8.23 -9.49
N LEU A 99 8.25 8.94 -8.44
CA LEU A 99 8.46 10.39 -8.50
C LEU A 99 9.55 10.77 -9.51
N ALA A 100 10.62 9.97 -9.58
CA ALA A 100 11.68 10.17 -10.57
C ALA A 100 11.19 9.96 -12.02
N ALA A 101 10.16 9.14 -12.22
CA ALA A 101 9.56 8.90 -13.53
C ALA A 101 8.58 10.01 -13.95
N ILE A 102 7.73 10.50 -13.02
CA ILE A 102 6.63 11.40 -13.37
C ILE A 102 6.95 12.89 -13.19
N LEU A 103 7.76 13.28 -12.19
CA LEU A 103 8.03 14.69 -11.92
C LEU A 103 8.72 15.43 -13.08
N PRO A 104 9.65 14.82 -13.85
CA PRO A 104 10.23 15.47 -15.02
C PRO A 104 9.19 15.89 -16.07
N LEU A 105 8.05 15.21 -16.16
CA LEU A 105 6.97 15.58 -17.08
C LEU A 105 6.29 16.87 -16.62
N PHE A 106 6.01 17.00 -15.32
CA PHE A 106 5.47 18.23 -14.74
C PHE A 106 6.43 19.41 -14.88
N GLU A 107 7.71 19.20 -14.54
CA GLU A 107 8.73 20.25 -14.65
C GLU A 107 8.88 20.77 -16.08
N ALA A 108 8.81 19.87 -17.08
CA ALA A 108 8.89 20.23 -18.49
C ALA A 108 7.63 20.94 -19.00
N GLU A 109 6.44 20.53 -18.56
CA GLU A 109 5.17 21.11 -19.00
C GLU A 109 4.96 22.52 -18.45
N TYR A 110 5.31 22.76 -17.19
CA TYR A 110 5.02 24.02 -16.49
C TYR A 110 6.24 24.92 -16.26
N GLY A 111 7.44 24.48 -16.66
CA GLY A 111 8.70 25.21 -16.48
C GLY A 111 8.94 25.61 -15.01
N VAL A 112 8.79 24.62 -14.13
CA VAL A 112 8.94 24.72 -12.68
C VAL A 112 9.91 23.64 -12.18
N LYS A 113 10.40 23.79 -10.96
CA LYS A 113 11.21 22.77 -10.27
C LYS A 113 10.42 22.13 -9.13
N VAL A 114 10.59 20.84 -8.89
CA VAL A 114 9.98 20.16 -7.73
C VAL A 114 11.07 19.66 -6.79
N ASP A 115 11.16 20.28 -5.61
CA ASP A 115 12.05 19.85 -4.54
C ASP A 115 11.33 18.83 -3.66
N VAL A 116 11.81 17.58 -3.67
CA VAL A 116 11.20 16.47 -2.91
C VAL A 116 11.86 16.32 -1.54
N ILE A 117 11.04 16.32 -0.49
CA ILE A 117 11.44 16.00 0.88
C ILE A 117 10.79 14.67 1.27
N ALA A 118 11.56 13.58 1.19
CA ALA A 118 11.09 12.23 1.50
C ALA A 118 11.36 11.85 2.98
N VAL A 119 10.31 11.74 3.78
CA VAL A 119 10.38 11.49 5.23
C VAL A 119 9.30 10.50 5.70
N GLY A 120 9.11 10.25 6.99
CA GLY A 120 7.95 9.48 7.46
C GLY A 120 6.64 10.27 7.28
N THR A 121 5.49 9.58 7.13
CA THR A 121 4.17 10.25 6.97
C THR A 121 3.88 11.29 8.04
N GLY A 122 4.20 10.99 9.32
CA GLY A 122 4.03 11.96 10.40
C GLY A 122 4.92 13.20 10.26
N GLN A 123 6.15 13.04 9.76
CA GLN A 123 7.07 14.14 9.51
C GLN A 123 6.64 14.96 8.28
N ALA A 124 6.14 14.31 7.22
CA ALA A 124 5.61 15.00 6.05
C ALA A 124 4.41 15.89 6.41
N LEU A 125 3.47 15.35 7.19
CA LEU A 125 2.34 16.12 7.72
C LEU A 125 2.81 17.26 8.63
N GLN A 126 3.82 17.03 9.48
CA GLN A 126 4.39 18.08 10.32
C GLN A 126 5.02 19.21 9.49
N LEU A 127 5.73 18.88 8.40
CA LEU A 127 6.24 19.89 7.46
C LEU A 127 5.11 20.75 6.89
N GLY A 128 3.98 20.16 6.52
CA GLY A 128 2.80 20.91 6.09
C GLY A 128 2.20 21.78 7.20
N THR A 129 2.05 21.25 8.42
CA THR A 129 1.53 21.99 9.58
C THR A 129 2.40 23.21 9.92
N ASP A 130 3.72 23.09 9.76
CA ASP A 130 4.71 24.14 9.99
C ASP A 130 4.88 25.10 8.80
N GLY A 131 4.22 24.83 7.66
CA GLY A 131 4.34 25.62 6.44
C GLY A 131 5.70 25.44 5.73
N ASN A 132 6.40 24.34 5.93
CA ASN A 132 7.69 24.04 5.30
C ASN A 132 7.56 23.20 4.00
N ALA A 133 6.35 23.04 3.48
CA ALA A 133 6.05 22.38 2.21
C ALA A 133 4.84 23.05 1.55
N ASP A 134 4.74 22.96 0.22
CA ASP A 134 3.61 23.50 -0.54
C ASP A 134 2.54 22.42 -0.79
N VAL A 135 2.99 21.19 -1.06
CA VAL A 135 2.15 20.03 -1.32
C VAL A 135 2.65 18.83 -0.51
N LEU A 136 1.71 18.01 -0.05
CA LEU A 136 1.99 16.72 0.56
C LEU A 136 1.49 15.59 -0.35
N LEU A 137 2.27 14.53 -0.54
CA LEU A 137 1.82 13.28 -1.14
C LEU A 137 2.09 12.14 -0.16
N VAL A 138 1.04 11.66 0.52
CA VAL A 138 1.14 10.69 1.62
C VAL A 138 0.11 9.58 1.47
N HIS A 139 0.19 8.56 2.33
CA HIS A 139 -0.65 7.35 2.26
C HIS A 139 -1.23 6.97 3.62
N SER A 140 -1.91 7.91 4.28
CA SER A 140 -2.47 7.66 5.60
C SER A 140 -3.78 8.42 5.76
N ARG A 141 -4.84 7.90 5.13
CA ARG A 141 -6.14 8.56 5.02
C ARG A 141 -6.66 9.15 6.33
N SER A 142 -6.61 8.41 7.43
CA SER A 142 -7.07 8.92 8.74
C SER A 142 -6.30 10.14 9.25
N ARG A 143 -5.00 10.23 8.94
CA ARG A 143 -4.15 11.38 9.31
C ARG A 143 -4.29 12.52 8.31
N GLU A 144 -4.52 12.23 7.04
CA GLU A 144 -4.89 13.22 6.03
C GLU A 144 -6.20 13.92 6.41
N ASP A 145 -7.23 13.14 6.76
CA ASP A 145 -8.53 13.68 7.20
C ASP A 145 -8.38 14.55 8.46
N ALA A 146 -7.55 14.12 9.42
CA ALA A 146 -7.25 14.91 10.61
C ALA A 146 -6.50 16.21 10.28
N PHE A 147 -5.55 16.18 9.35
CA PHE A 147 -4.80 17.36 8.87
C PHE A 147 -5.73 18.36 8.18
N MET A 148 -6.64 17.88 7.32
CA MET A 148 -7.67 18.70 6.68
C MET A 148 -8.64 19.28 7.72
N ALA A 149 -9.10 18.48 8.68
CA ALA A 149 -10.00 18.93 9.75
C ALA A 149 -9.36 19.96 10.70
N ALA A 150 -8.04 19.91 10.87
CA ALA A 150 -7.28 20.91 11.62
C ALA A 150 -7.14 22.25 10.86
N GLY A 151 -7.51 22.29 9.57
CA GLY A 151 -7.33 23.45 8.70
C GLY A 151 -5.90 23.62 8.21
N ASP A 152 -5.06 22.59 8.31
CA ASP A 152 -3.66 22.65 7.84
C ASP A 152 -3.54 22.44 6.32
N GLY A 153 -4.55 21.82 5.69
CA GLY A 153 -4.65 21.65 4.24
C GLY A 153 -5.87 22.38 3.66
N SER A 154 -5.76 22.79 2.40
CA SER A 154 -6.80 23.55 1.68
C SER A 154 -7.53 22.73 0.62
N ARG A 155 -6.88 21.71 0.06
CA ARG A 155 -7.43 20.79 -0.95
C ARG A 155 -6.80 19.41 -0.76
N ARG A 156 -7.60 18.34 -0.90
CA ARG A 156 -7.13 16.95 -0.84
C ARG A 156 -7.80 16.14 -1.93
N GLU A 157 -7.03 15.38 -2.70
CA GLU A 157 -7.51 14.52 -3.79
C GLU A 157 -6.95 13.09 -3.66
N ASP A 158 -7.71 12.10 -4.10
CA ASP A 158 -7.20 10.73 -4.31
C ASP A 158 -6.34 10.73 -5.58
N VAL A 159 -5.23 9.99 -5.55
CA VAL A 159 -4.28 9.92 -6.67
C VAL A 159 -4.21 8.52 -7.23
N MET A 160 -3.89 7.55 -6.38
CA MET A 160 -3.60 6.17 -6.76
C MET A 160 -3.59 5.31 -5.50
N TYR A 161 -3.49 4.01 -5.66
CA TYR A 161 -3.21 3.11 -4.55
C TYR A 161 -2.19 2.06 -4.96
N ASN A 162 -1.56 1.48 -3.94
CA ASN A 162 -0.95 0.16 -4.05
C ASN A 162 -1.41 -0.66 -2.83
N ASP A 163 -0.70 -1.73 -2.55
CA ASP A 163 -0.95 -2.57 -1.40
C ASP A 163 0.31 -2.84 -0.58
N PHE A 164 0.09 -3.21 0.67
CA PHE A 164 1.10 -3.81 1.53
C PHE A 164 1.12 -5.32 1.33
N VAL A 165 2.31 -5.89 1.43
CA VAL A 165 2.55 -7.34 1.38
C VAL A 165 3.35 -7.76 2.61
N ILE A 166 3.01 -8.93 3.15
CA ILE A 166 3.84 -9.59 4.16
C ILE A 166 4.87 -10.41 3.39
N LEU A 167 6.13 -10.12 3.65
CA LEU A 167 7.27 -10.81 3.04
C LEU A 167 7.89 -11.78 4.03
N GLY A 168 8.59 -12.79 3.54
CA GLY A 168 9.35 -13.72 4.36
C GLY A 168 10.31 -14.60 3.56
N PRO A 169 11.01 -15.53 4.21
CA PRO A 169 11.89 -16.47 3.53
C PRO A 169 11.12 -17.59 2.83
N ALA A 170 11.61 -18.06 1.69
CA ALA A 170 10.95 -19.07 0.82
C ALA A 170 10.60 -20.41 1.51
N ASN A 171 11.32 -20.77 2.58
CA ASN A 171 11.04 -21.98 3.35
C ASN A 171 9.88 -21.83 4.36
N ASP A 172 9.34 -20.62 4.51
CA ASP A 172 8.18 -20.25 5.32
C ASP A 172 8.09 -20.99 6.67
N PRO A 173 9.04 -20.78 7.61
CA PRO A 173 9.04 -21.44 8.91
C PRO A 173 7.80 -21.13 9.77
N ALA A 174 7.12 -20.00 9.52
CA ALA A 174 5.88 -19.64 10.18
C ALA A 174 4.63 -20.29 9.56
N GLY A 175 4.72 -20.85 8.34
CA GLY A 175 3.59 -21.47 7.65
C GLY A 175 2.50 -20.48 7.23
N ILE A 176 2.86 -19.23 6.96
CA ILE A 176 1.94 -18.14 6.64
C ILE A 176 1.70 -17.93 5.13
N LEU A 177 2.40 -18.66 4.27
CA LEU A 177 2.22 -18.57 2.83
C LEU A 177 0.77 -18.90 2.43
N GLY A 178 0.17 -18.01 1.62
CA GLY A 178 -1.18 -18.19 1.09
C GLY A 178 -2.29 -18.08 2.14
N LYS A 179 -2.06 -17.37 3.26
CA LYS A 179 -3.13 -17.02 4.20
C LYS A 179 -3.89 -15.80 3.69
N ASN A 180 -5.21 -15.88 3.58
CA ASN A 180 -6.05 -14.81 3.01
C ASN A 180 -6.33 -13.65 3.99
N LYS A 181 -5.76 -13.67 5.22
CA LYS A 181 -5.99 -12.61 6.22
C LYS A 181 -4.68 -12.20 6.88
N ALA A 182 -4.27 -10.93 6.69
CA ALA A 182 -3.06 -10.36 7.28
C ALA A 182 -3.01 -10.51 8.80
N ALA A 183 -4.12 -10.21 9.50
CA ALA A 183 -4.23 -10.40 10.95
C ALA A 183 -3.97 -11.85 11.36
N LYS A 184 -4.45 -12.83 10.56
CA LYS A 184 -4.22 -14.25 10.86
C LYS A 184 -2.75 -14.65 10.69
N ALA A 185 -2.06 -14.10 9.69
CA ALA A 185 -0.64 -14.29 9.52
C ALA A 185 0.16 -13.69 10.69
N PHE A 186 -0.23 -12.50 11.15
CA PHE A 186 0.37 -11.86 12.32
C PHE A 186 0.14 -12.67 13.61
N GLU A 187 -1.05 -13.23 13.82
CA GLU A 187 -1.28 -14.19 14.90
C GLU A 187 -0.30 -15.36 14.86
N MET A 188 -0.07 -15.94 13.67
CA MET A 188 0.85 -17.06 13.48
C MET A 188 2.29 -16.64 13.75
N LEU A 189 2.71 -15.48 13.27
CA LEU A 189 4.05 -14.92 13.53
C LEU A 189 4.29 -14.73 15.04
N ALA A 190 3.28 -14.29 15.78
CA ALA A 190 3.37 -14.12 17.22
C ALA A 190 3.39 -15.45 18.01
N THR A 191 3.00 -16.58 17.41
CA THR A 191 3.11 -17.90 18.06
C THR A 191 4.54 -18.45 18.12
N ASN A 192 5.52 -17.68 17.63
CA ASN A 192 6.95 -17.98 17.61
C ASN A 192 7.61 -18.03 18.99
N ASN A 193 7.12 -18.93 19.84
CA ASN A 193 7.55 -19.09 21.23
C ASN A 193 9.00 -19.60 21.37
N ASN A 194 9.61 -20.03 20.26
CA ASN A 194 10.94 -20.65 20.23
C ASN A 194 12.02 -19.78 19.55
N GLY A 195 11.67 -18.64 18.96
CA GLY A 195 12.61 -17.80 18.19
C GLY A 195 13.10 -18.45 16.89
N GLU A 196 12.24 -19.23 16.22
CA GLU A 196 12.57 -19.96 14.98
C GLU A 196 12.69 -19.04 13.76
N PHE A 197 12.05 -17.87 13.83
CA PHE A 197 12.12 -16.83 12.82
C PHE A 197 12.09 -15.44 13.49
N VAL A 198 12.26 -14.40 12.69
CA VAL A 198 12.27 -13.01 13.12
C VAL A 198 11.22 -12.25 12.33
N PHE A 199 10.60 -11.24 12.95
CA PHE A 199 9.84 -10.21 12.28
C PHE A 199 10.59 -8.89 12.41
N VAL A 200 10.90 -8.23 11.30
CA VAL A 200 11.57 -6.92 11.28
C VAL A 200 10.53 -5.84 11.03
N SER A 201 10.27 -5.03 12.06
CA SER A 201 9.46 -3.83 11.98
C SER A 201 10.29 -2.63 11.55
N ARG A 202 9.64 -1.71 10.83
CA ARG A 202 10.19 -0.37 10.52
C ARG A 202 10.54 0.41 11.78
N GLY A 203 9.68 0.41 12.79
CA GLY A 203 9.96 1.07 14.06
C GLY A 203 10.17 2.59 13.99
N ASP A 204 9.66 3.27 12.95
CA ASP A 204 10.04 4.65 12.59
C ASP A 204 8.85 5.63 12.49
N ASP A 205 7.66 5.19 12.92
CA ASP A 205 6.37 5.91 12.85
C ASP A 205 5.91 6.35 11.44
N SER A 206 6.48 5.73 10.41
CA SER A 206 6.05 5.85 9.01
C SER A 206 4.65 5.26 8.76
N GLY A 207 4.09 5.51 7.57
CA GLY A 207 2.84 4.87 7.13
C GLY A 207 2.89 3.34 7.22
N THR A 208 3.99 2.72 6.76
CA THR A 208 4.20 1.26 6.88
C THR A 208 4.20 0.79 8.34
N HIS A 209 4.90 1.51 9.24
CA HIS A 209 4.90 1.16 10.67
C HIS A 209 3.51 1.31 11.30
N ASN A 210 2.77 2.35 10.95
CA ASN A 210 1.40 2.54 11.45
C ASN A 210 0.46 1.46 10.92
N LYS A 211 0.62 1.06 9.65
CA LYS A 211 -0.13 -0.05 9.06
C LYS A 211 0.17 -1.35 9.79
N GLU A 212 1.45 -1.64 10.02
CA GLU A 212 1.89 -2.81 10.77
C GLU A 212 1.25 -2.85 12.17
N LYS A 213 1.29 -1.74 12.92
CA LYS A 213 0.62 -1.62 14.23
C LYS A 213 -0.88 -1.89 14.14
N ALA A 214 -1.56 -1.40 13.10
CA ALA A 214 -2.98 -1.65 12.91
C ALA A 214 -3.29 -3.14 12.68
N ILE A 215 -2.43 -3.87 11.95
CA ILE A 215 -2.60 -5.31 11.75
C ILE A 215 -2.34 -6.08 13.06
N TRP A 216 -1.34 -5.67 13.85
CA TRP A 216 -1.10 -6.22 15.20
C TRP A 216 -2.30 -6.00 16.13
N GLU A 217 -2.87 -4.79 16.12
CA GLU A 217 -4.06 -4.45 16.89
C GLU A 217 -5.28 -5.27 16.47
N GLU A 218 -5.51 -5.46 15.17
CA GLU A 218 -6.58 -6.33 14.65
C GLU A 218 -6.39 -7.79 15.08
N ALA A 219 -5.14 -8.28 15.09
CA ALA A 219 -4.79 -9.59 15.61
C ALA A 219 -4.96 -9.69 17.14
N GLY A 220 -5.16 -8.57 17.85
CA GLY A 220 -5.27 -8.52 19.31
C GLY A 220 -3.95 -8.80 20.02
N ILE A 221 -2.82 -8.46 19.38
CA ILE A 221 -1.47 -8.82 19.82
C ILE A 221 -0.63 -7.56 19.94
N GLU A 222 0.01 -7.37 21.09
CA GLU A 222 1.12 -6.43 21.23
C GLU A 222 2.42 -7.20 20.98
N PRO A 223 3.18 -6.91 19.90
CA PRO A 223 4.39 -7.66 19.59
C PRO A 223 5.50 -7.36 20.60
N GLU A 224 5.95 -8.38 21.33
CA GLU A 224 7.04 -8.27 22.30
C GLU A 224 8.00 -9.47 22.25
N GLY A 225 9.28 -9.22 22.52
CA GLY A 225 10.31 -10.25 22.62
C GLY A 225 11.42 -10.16 21.57
N GLU A 226 12.38 -11.08 21.63
CA GLU A 226 13.58 -11.07 20.77
C GLU A 226 13.28 -11.36 19.29
N TRP A 227 12.14 -11.99 18.98
CA TRP A 227 11.72 -12.28 17.61
C TRP A 227 11.21 -11.05 16.87
N TYR A 228 10.79 -9.99 17.58
CA TYR A 228 10.29 -8.75 17.01
C TYR A 228 11.38 -7.67 17.07
N ILE A 229 11.91 -7.29 15.91
CA ILE A 229 12.99 -6.31 15.79
C ILE A 229 12.43 -5.00 15.26
N SER A 230 12.36 -3.99 16.11
CA SER A 230 12.08 -2.60 15.70
C SER A 230 13.37 -1.94 15.18
N ALA A 231 13.51 -1.80 13.87
CA ALA A 231 14.75 -1.33 13.25
C ALA A 231 14.99 0.18 13.41
N GLY A 232 13.93 1.00 13.42
CA GLY A 232 14.03 2.47 13.41
C GLY A 232 14.63 3.02 12.11
N GLN A 233 14.39 2.33 10.98
CA GLN A 233 15.00 2.64 9.68
C GLN A 233 13.96 2.64 8.56
N GLY A 234 14.30 3.26 7.43
CA GLY A 234 13.47 3.27 6.22
C GLY A 234 13.33 1.89 5.56
N MET A 235 12.36 1.77 4.65
CA MET A 235 11.95 0.49 4.07
C MET A 235 13.07 -0.28 3.37
N GLY A 236 13.93 0.40 2.60
CA GLY A 236 15.05 -0.26 1.91
C GLY A 236 16.02 -0.96 2.88
N ALA A 237 16.34 -0.31 4.01
CA ALA A 237 17.20 -0.90 5.04
C ALA A 237 16.52 -2.05 5.79
N VAL A 238 15.21 -1.94 6.04
CA VAL A 238 14.42 -3.02 6.65
C VAL A 238 14.32 -4.24 5.73
N LEU A 239 14.11 -4.04 4.43
CA LEU A 239 14.09 -5.13 3.45
C LEU A 239 15.45 -5.82 3.38
N THR A 240 16.56 -5.07 3.32
CA THR A 240 17.91 -5.65 3.39
C THR A 240 18.12 -6.45 4.69
N MET A 241 17.69 -5.91 5.83
CA MET A 241 17.81 -6.60 7.11
C MET A 241 16.96 -7.87 7.16
N ALA A 242 15.75 -7.82 6.60
CA ALA A 242 14.85 -8.96 6.54
C ALA A 242 15.44 -10.06 5.64
N ASP A 243 15.99 -9.69 4.49
CA ASP A 243 16.67 -10.59 3.56
C ASP A 243 17.91 -11.26 4.19
N GLU A 244 18.82 -10.48 4.77
CA GLU A 244 20.04 -10.98 5.43
C GLU A 244 19.74 -11.95 6.59
N ARG A 245 18.63 -11.71 7.29
CA ARG A 245 18.19 -12.54 8.43
C ARG A 245 17.22 -13.64 8.04
N GLN A 246 16.79 -13.69 6.78
CA GLN A 246 15.72 -14.57 6.32
C GLN A 246 14.50 -14.45 7.24
N ALA A 247 14.05 -13.21 7.42
CA ALA A 247 13.02 -12.79 8.37
C ALA A 247 11.76 -12.31 7.65
N TYR A 248 10.67 -12.24 8.40
CA TYR A 248 9.41 -11.67 7.94
C TYR A 248 9.40 -10.15 8.10
N THR A 249 8.70 -9.44 7.23
CA THR A 249 8.47 -8.00 7.36
C THR A 249 7.23 -7.57 6.58
N LEU A 250 6.72 -6.36 6.86
CA LEU A 250 5.67 -5.71 6.08
C LEU A 250 6.30 -4.65 5.18
N SER A 251 6.00 -4.69 3.88
CA SER A 251 6.45 -3.68 2.90
C SER A 251 5.30 -3.27 2.00
N ASP A 252 5.34 -2.06 1.45
CA ASP A 252 4.55 -1.80 0.23
C ASP A 252 5.15 -2.58 -0.95
N ARG A 253 4.27 -3.05 -1.85
CA ARG A 253 4.63 -3.90 -2.98
C ARG A 253 5.61 -3.22 -3.93
N ALA A 254 5.40 -1.93 -4.21
CA ALA A 254 6.24 -1.17 -5.13
C ALA A 254 7.70 -1.11 -4.66
N THR A 255 7.93 -0.79 -3.38
CA THR A 255 9.27 -0.80 -2.79
C THR A 255 9.86 -2.20 -2.79
N TYR A 256 9.08 -3.24 -2.45
CA TYR A 256 9.57 -4.62 -2.50
C TYR A 256 10.05 -5.01 -3.90
N LEU A 257 9.21 -4.79 -4.92
CA LEU A 257 9.53 -5.13 -6.31
C LEU A 257 10.75 -4.36 -6.81
N ALA A 258 10.85 -3.05 -6.54
CA ALA A 258 12.05 -2.27 -6.86
C ALA A 258 13.33 -2.88 -6.25
N ARG A 259 13.24 -3.38 -5.02
CA ARG A 259 14.38 -3.98 -4.31
C ARG A 259 14.71 -5.41 -4.78
N THR A 260 13.77 -6.13 -5.41
CA THR A 260 14.09 -7.41 -6.07
C THR A 260 15.08 -7.23 -7.23
N LEU A 261 15.04 -6.08 -7.92
CA LEU A 261 16.03 -5.75 -8.96
C LEU A 261 17.44 -5.57 -8.40
N GLU A 262 17.56 -5.27 -7.10
CA GLU A 262 18.83 -5.16 -6.38
C GLU A 262 19.29 -6.49 -5.76
N GLY A 263 18.51 -7.57 -5.93
CA GLY A 263 18.87 -8.92 -5.51
C GLY A 263 18.33 -9.37 -4.15
N ILE A 264 17.28 -8.71 -3.62
CA ILE A 264 16.54 -9.22 -2.46
C ILE A 264 15.82 -10.53 -2.83
N ASP A 265 15.91 -11.54 -1.96
CA ASP A 265 15.35 -12.88 -2.11
C ASP A 265 14.41 -13.19 -0.93
N LEU A 266 13.30 -12.47 -0.89
CA LEU A 266 12.16 -12.69 0.00
C LEU A 266 10.93 -12.97 -0.86
N ASP A 267 10.06 -13.87 -0.43
CA ASP A 267 8.81 -14.17 -1.12
C ASP A 267 7.64 -13.39 -0.51
N ILE A 268 6.64 -13.08 -1.35
CA ILE A 268 5.34 -12.61 -0.89
C ILE A 268 4.62 -13.77 -0.20
N MET A 269 4.41 -13.63 1.11
CA MET A 269 3.75 -14.63 1.94
C MET A 269 2.25 -14.43 1.97
N VAL A 270 1.84 -13.18 2.15
CA VAL A 270 0.45 -12.76 2.23
C VAL A 270 0.29 -11.43 1.53
N GLU A 271 -0.74 -11.36 0.71
CA GLU A 271 -1.16 -10.20 -0.06
C GLU A 271 -2.69 -10.14 -0.09
N GLY A 272 -3.23 -8.99 -0.48
CA GLY A 272 -4.68 -8.79 -0.58
C GLY A 272 -5.40 -8.61 0.75
N GLY A 273 -6.66 -8.20 0.65
CA GLY A 273 -7.51 -7.86 1.79
C GLY A 273 -7.49 -6.38 2.16
N GLU A 274 -8.63 -5.89 2.66
CA GLU A 274 -8.91 -4.47 2.89
C GLU A 274 -7.86 -3.80 3.79
N ILE A 275 -7.37 -4.48 4.82
CA ILE A 275 -6.36 -3.89 5.70
C ILE A 275 -5.03 -3.65 4.98
N LEU A 276 -4.68 -4.42 3.95
CA LEU A 276 -3.43 -4.22 3.19
C LEU A 276 -3.55 -3.13 2.13
N PHE A 277 -4.74 -2.59 1.88
CA PHE A 277 -4.93 -1.46 0.96
C PHE A 277 -4.16 -0.21 1.41
N ASN A 278 -3.48 0.43 0.46
CA ASN A 278 -2.63 1.58 0.69
C ASN A 278 -2.93 2.74 -0.28
N PRO A 279 -3.96 3.55 0.00
CA PRO A 279 -4.35 4.67 -0.83
C PRO A 279 -3.44 5.88 -0.62
N TYR A 280 -3.12 6.57 -1.71
CA TYR A 280 -2.33 7.80 -1.73
C TYR A 280 -3.22 9.02 -1.94
N GLY A 281 -3.05 10.01 -1.07
CA GLY A 281 -3.68 11.32 -1.18
C GLY A 281 -2.65 12.42 -1.42
N VAL A 282 -3.02 13.37 -2.29
CA VAL A 282 -2.27 14.62 -2.46
C VAL A 282 -3.01 15.76 -1.76
N ILE A 283 -2.28 16.62 -1.03
CA ILE A 283 -2.84 17.70 -0.22
C ILE A 283 -2.10 19.01 -0.53
N ALA A 284 -2.83 20.07 -0.85
CA ALA A 284 -2.28 21.43 -0.86
C ALA A 284 -2.23 21.96 0.57
N VAL A 285 -1.07 22.45 1.01
CA VAL A 285 -0.92 23.10 2.31
C VAL A 285 -1.74 24.39 2.34
N ASN A 286 -2.33 24.70 3.49
CA ASN A 286 -3.14 25.92 3.63
C ASN A 286 -2.25 27.17 3.48
N PRO A 287 -2.55 28.11 2.56
CA PRO A 287 -1.80 29.36 2.40
C PRO A 287 -1.75 30.23 3.66
N ASP A 288 -2.70 30.08 4.60
CA ASP A 288 -2.69 30.79 5.88
C ASP A 288 -1.50 30.40 6.78
N LYS A 289 -0.73 29.35 6.42
CA LYS A 289 0.51 28.94 7.11
C LYS A 289 1.70 29.86 6.84
N GLY A 290 1.69 30.61 5.73
CA GLY A 290 2.74 31.57 5.41
C GLY A 290 2.63 32.12 3.99
N GLU A 291 3.04 33.38 3.80
CA GLU A 291 3.00 34.05 2.49
C GLU A 291 3.91 33.40 1.44
N HIS A 292 4.86 32.55 1.87
CA HIS A 292 5.76 31.81 0.98
C HIS A 292 5.16 30.52 0.41
N ILE A 293 4.00 30.07 0.92
CA ILE A 293 3.31 28.88 0.42
C ILE A 293 2.79 29.15 -0.99
N LYS A 294 3.19 28.32 -1.95
CA LYS A 294 2.85 28.48 -3.37
C LYS A 294 1.50 27.85 -3.71
N ALA A 295 0.41 28.41 -3.16
CA ALA A 295 -0.92 27.82 -3.27
C ALA A 295 -1.41 27.61 -4.71
N GLU A 296 -1.14 28.54 -5.62
CA GLU A 296 -1.50 28.41 -7.04
C GLU A 296 -0.72 27.28 -7.71
N LEU A 297 0.60 27.20 -7.49
CA LEU A 297 1.45 26.15 -8.03
C LEU A 297 1.12 24.78 -7.43
N ALA A 298 0.77 24.74 -6.14
CA ALA A 298 0.30 23.55 -5.45
C ALA A 298 -0.98 23.00 -6.08
N ASN A 299 -1.96 23.87 -6.39
CA ASN A 299 -3.18 23.45 -7.07
C ASN A 299 -2.92 23.00 -8.52
N GLN A 300 -2.04 23.69 -9.25
CA GLN A 300 -1.62 23.27 -10.58
C GLN A 300 -0.96 21.89 -10.57
N PHE A 301 -0.09 21.62 -9.59
CA PHE A 301 0.51 20.32 -9.39
C PHE A 301 -0.53 19.24 -9.09
N ILE A 302 -1.51 19.53 -8.22
CA ILE A 302 -2.60 18.59 -7.93
C ILE A 302 -3.41 18.30 -9.19
N ASP A 303 -3.81 19.33 -9.93
CA ASP A 303 -4.59 19.17 -11.18
C ASP A 303 -3.83 18.32 -12.20
N TRP A 304 -2.54 18.57 -12.36
CA TRP A 304 -1.67 17.75 -13.21
C TRP A 304 -1.59 16.31 -12.71
N LEU A 305 -1.36 16.08 -11.41
CA LEU A 305 -1.17 14.75 -10.85
C LEU A 305 -2.43 13.87 -10.95
N ILE A 306 -3.61 14.47 -10.79
CA ILE A 306 -4.89 13.76 -10.91
C ILE A 306 -5.41 13.67 -12.36
N SER A 307 -4.76 14.34 -13.30
CA SER A 307 -5.18 14.35 -14.71
C SER A 307 -5.05 12.98 -15.35
N VAL A 308 -5.93 12.68 -16.32
CA VAL A 308 -5.91 11.40 -17.05
C VAL A 308 -4.53 11.09 -17.64
N PRO A 309 -3.82 11.99 -18.34
CA PRO A 309 -2.50 11.67 -18.89
C PRO A 309 -1.45 11.30 -17.84
N THR A 310 -1.44 11.97 -16.68
CA THR A 310 -0.50 11.61 -15.60
C THR A 310 -0.89 10.29 -14.93
N GLN A 311 -2.19 10.03 -14.81
CA GLN A 311 -2.72 8.77 -14.30
C GLN A 311 -2.41 7.59 -15.25
N GLU A 312 -2.41 7.80 -16.57
CA GLU A 312 -1.91 6.82 -17.56
C GLU A 312 -0.43 6.52 -17.32
N ALA A 313 0.41 7.54 -17.10
CA ALA A 313 1.83 7.35 -16.78
C ALA A 313 2.04 6.57 -15.47
N ILE A 314 1.17 6.77 -14.48
CA ILE A 314 1.16 5.98 -13.23
C ILE A 314 0.78 4.52 -13.52
N ALA A 315 -0.23 4.27 -14.38
CA ALA A 315 -0.69 2.94 -14.76
C ALA A 315 0.36 2.16 -15.57
N GLU A 316 1.22 2.83 -16.32
CA GLU A 316 2.29 2.20 -17.08
C GLU A 316 3.54 1.91 -16.24
N PHE A 317 3.66 2.55 -15.08
CA PHE A 317 4.86 2.48 -14.26
C PHE A 317 5.13 1.06 -13.72
N GLY A 318 6.29 0.52 -14.09
CA GLY A 318 6.77 -0.80 -13.69
C GLY A 318 6.27 -1.97 -14.54
N VAL A 319 5.36 -1.75 -15.49
CA VAL A 319 4.84 -2.82 -16.38
C VAL A 319 5.96 -3.47 -17.18
N ALA A 320 6.92 -2.68 -17.68
CA ALA A 320 8.02 -3.20 -18.50
C ALA A 320 8.99 -4.08 -17.69
N GLU A 321 9.24 -3.72 -16.43
CA GLU A 321 10.18 -4.40 -15.54
C GLU A 321 9.56 -5.60 -14.83
N PHE A 322 8.31 -5.48 -14.37
CA PHE A 322 7.66 -6.45 -13.48
C PHE A 322 6.49 -7.20 -14.14
N GLY A 323 6.05 -6.81 -15.34
CA GLY A 323 4.91 -7.40 -16.03
C GLY A 323 3.54 -6.96 -15.52
N SER A 324 3.51 -6.07 -14.52
CA SER A 324 2.30 -5.50 -13.92
C SER A 324 2.58 -4.07 -13.41
N PRO A 325 1.56 -3.21 -13.31
CA PRO A 325 1.73 -1.88 -12.71
C PRO A 325 2.10 -1.97 -11.23
N LEU A 326 2.92 -1.02 -10.75
CA LEU A 326 3.25 -0.89 -9.33
C LEU A 326 2.24 -0.05 -8.54
N PHE A 327 1.45 0.76 -9.24
CA PHE A 327 0.41 1.60 -8.68
C PHE A 327 -0.83 1.55 -9.58
N THR A 328 -2.00 1.51 -8.97
CA THR A 328 -3.28 1.59 -9.68
C THR A 328 -3.81 3.03 -9.58
N PRO A 329 -4.09 3.70 -10.71
CA PRO A 329 -4.63 5.05 -10.69
C PRO A 329 -6.05 5.07 -10.12
N ASP A 330 -6.35 6.10 -9.32
CA ASP A 330 -7.65 6.21 -8.62
C ASP A 330 -8.02 7.67 -8.37
N SER A 331 -7.66 8.56 -9.30
CA SER A 331 -8.13 9.94 -9.24
C SER A 331 -9.58 10.06 -9.71
N GLN A 332 -10.29 11.11 -9.27
CA GLN A 332 -11.65 11.34 -9.74
C GLN A 332 -11.72 11.52 -11.28
N PRO A 333 -10.86 12.34 -11.93
CA PRO A 333 -10.85 12.43 -13.40
C PRO A 333 -10.55 11.09 -14.09
N TRP A 334 -9.69 10.25 -13.50
CA TRP A 334 -9.41 8.91 -14.02
C TRP A 334 -10.66 8.04 -14.01
N ARG A 335 -11.36 7.96 -12.86
CA ARG A 335 -12.62 7.22 -12.71
C ARG A 335 -13.71 7.73 -13.64
N ASP A 336 -13.81 9.04 -13.82
CA ASP A 336 -14.80 9.64 -14.72
C ASP A 336 -14.52 9.30 -16.20
N ALA A 337 -13.24 9.30 -16.60
CA ALA A 337 -12.82 9.07 -17.98
C ALA A 337 -12.82 7.59 -18.38
N HIS A 338 -12.50 6.70 -17.44
CA HIS A 338 -12.49 5.25 -17.65
C HIS A 338 -13.82 4.61 -17.29
N GLY A 339 -14.82 5.43 -16.91
CA GLY A 339 -16.13 5.00 -16.48
C GLY A 339 -16.07 4.32 -15.13
N ALA A 340 -17.09 4.56 -14.31
CA ALA A 340 -17.63 3.47 -13.52
C ALA A 340 -18.22 2.46 -14.51
N ASP A 341 -17.38 1.65 -15.15
CA ASP A 341 -17.85 0.39 -15.70
C ASP A 341 -18.32 -0.43 -14.51
N GLU A 342 -19.63 -0.45 -14.24
CA GLU A 342 -20.31 -1.53 -13.51
C GLU A 342 -20.16 -2.90 -14.23
N SER A 343 -19.24 -3.02 -15.20
CA SER A 343 -18.85 -4.26 -15.88
C SER A 343 -17.34 -4.42 -16.10
N ASP A 344 -16.51 -3.55 -15.53
CA ASP A 344 -15.04 -3.67 -15.55
C ASP A 344 -14.44 -2.81 -14.44
N SER A 345 -14.95 -2.99 -13.22
CA SER A 345 -14.07 -2.84 -12.07
C SER A 345 -13.03 -3.95 -12.18
N SER A 346 -11.88 -3.64 -12.78
CA SER A 346 -10.64 -4.24 -12.33
C SER A 346 -10.35 -3.72 -10.91
N GLU A 347 -11.23 -4.09 -9.98
CA GLU A 347 -10.86 -4.44 -8.62
C GLU A 347 -9.81 -5.54 -8.80
N ALA A 348 -8.54 -5.14 -8.78
CA ALA A 348 -7.45 -6.06 -8.58
C ALA A 348 -7.69 -6.75 -7.22
N GLU A 349 -8.33 -7.91 -7.28
CA GLU A 349 -8.33 -8.97 -6.28
C GLU A 349 -8.56 -8.49 -4.83
N GLY A 350 -9.66 -7.78 -4.61
CA GLY A 350 -10.34 -7.84 -3.33
C GLY A 350 -10.97 -9.23 -3.16
N ASP A 351 -10.26 -10.15 -2.50
CA ASP A 351 -10.72 -11.45 -1.96
C ASP A 351 -12.00 -11.99 -2.64
N ILE A 352 -11.89 -12.43 -3.91
CA ILE A 352 -13.02 -13.02 -4.65
C ILE A 352 -13.46 -14.26 -3.87
N ALA A 353 -14.56 -14.14 -3.14
CA ALA A 353 -15.05 -15.15 -2.24
C ALA A 353 -15.86 -16.22 -2.98
N LEU A 354 -16.38 -15.91 -4.17
CA LEU A 354 -17.13 -16.83 -5.02
C LEU A 354 -16.82 -16.59 -6.50
N LYS A 355 -16.56 -17.67 -7.24
CA LYS A 355 -16.44 -17.67 -8.70
C LYS A 355 -17.46 -18.62 -9.35
N ILE A 356 -17.98 -18.23 -10.52
CA ILE A 356 -18.67 -19.12 -11.46
C ILE A 356 -17.87 -19.17 -12.75
N ILE A 357 -17.44 -20.37 -13.14
CA ILE A 357 -16.53 -20.59 -14.27
C ILE A 357 -17.01 -21.76 -15.15
N GLY A 358 -16.39 -21.94 -16.32
CA GLY A 358 -16.65 -23.09 -17.20
C GLY A 358 -17.58 -22.76 -18.38
N LEU A 359 -18.57 -23.61 -18.66
CA LEU A 359 -19.52 -23.46 -19.77
C LEU A 359 -20.59 -22.40 -19.47
N VAL A 360 -20.16 -21.14 -19.40
CA VAL A 360 -20.98 -19.95 -19.16
C VAL A 360 -20.64 -18.84 -20.16
N ASP A 361 -21.60 -17.97 -20.47
CA ASP A 361 -21.43 -16.84 -21.37
C ASP A 361 -20.41 -15.85 -20.81
N ASN A 362 -20.45 -15.64 -19.49
CA ASN A 362 -19.50 -14.80 -18.75
C ASN A 362 -19.05 -15.55 -17.49
N GLU A 363 -17.73 -15.73 -17.34
CA GLU A 363 -17.18 -16.15 -16.04
C GLU A 363 -17.30 -14.99 -15.05
N MET A 364 -17.79 -15.30 -13.85
CA MET A 364 -18.15 -14.29 -12.87
C MET A 364 -17.34 -14.48 -11.59
N GLY A 365 -17.00 -13.38 -10.92
CA GLY A 365 -16.41 -13.36 -9.60
C GLY A 365 -17.11 -12.32 -8.73
N TRP A 366 -17.35 -12.65 -7.46
CA TRP A 366 -17.94 -11.73 -6.49
C TRP A 366 -17.17 -11.77 -5.17
N THR A 367 -17.07 -10.61 -4.53
CA THR A 367 -16.65 -10.49 -3.13
C THR A 367 -17.74 -11.05 -2.21
N GLU A 368 -17.39 -11.37 -0.96
CA GLU A 368 -18.38 -11.87 0.00
C GLU A 368 -19.52 -10.86 0.22
N THR A 369 -19.18 -9.59 0.34
CA THR A 369 -20.14 -8.47 0.46
C THR A 369 -21.05 -8.38 -0.75
N ALA A 370 -20.51 -8.50 -1.97
CA ALA A 370 -21.33 -8.43 -3.19
C ALA A 370 -22.38 -9.54 -3.26
N VAL A 371 -22.04 -10.76 -2.82
CA VAL A 371 -23.02 -11.87 -2.76
C VAL A 371 -24.06 -11.63 -1.64
N HIS A 372 -23.67 -10.99 -0.53
CA HIS A 372 -24.59 -10.64 0.55
C HIS A 372 -25.65 -9.61 0.15
N ASP A 373 -25.33 -8.70 -0.77
CA ASP A 373 -26.24 -7.66 -1.25
C ASP A 373 -27.23 -8.15 -2.33
N MET A 374 -27.09 -9.39 -2.80
CA MET A 374 -28.02 -10.00 -3.76
C MET A 374 -29.37 -10.36 -3.13
N GLU A 375 -30.39 -10.59 -3.98
CA GLU A 375 -31.69 -11.07 -3.51
C GLU A 375 -31.56 -12.46 -2.87
N THR A 376 -32.08 -12.60 -1.66
CA THR A 376 -31.94 -13.82 -0.85
C THR A 376 -33.30 -14.42 -0.54
N ILE A 377 -33.30 -15.75 -0.37
CA ILE A 377 -34.45 -16.51 0.12
C ILE A 377 -34.07 -17.28 1.37
N THR A 378 -35.10 -17.73 2.09
CA THR A 378 -34.93 -18.56 3.29
C THR A 378 -35.50 -19.95 3.03
N VAL A 379 -34.70 -20.98 3.31
CA VAL A 379 -35.00 -22.38 3.02
C VAL A 379 -34.83 -23.22 4.28
N ASP A 380 -35.85 -24.02 4.61
CA ASP A 380 -35.76 -25.01 5.68
C ASP A 380 -35.15 -26.31 5.13
N SER A 381 -34.01 -26.72 5.68
CA SER A 381 -33.31 -27.94 5.27
C SER A 381 -32.73 -28.69 6.46
N THR A 382 -32.26 -29.92 6.22
CA THR A 382 -31.67 -30.75 7.28
C THR A 382 -30.16 -30.59 7.33
N ASN A 383 -29.63 -30.22 8.50
CA ASN A 383 -28.20 -30.06 8.73
C ASN A 383 -27.44 -31.40 8.74
N SER A 384 -26.11 -31.37 8.86
CA SER A 384 -25.26 -32.57 8.87
C SER A 384 -25.50 -33.52 10.05
N SER A 385 -26.26 -33.10 11.07
CA SER A 385 -26.63 -33.89 12.25
C SER A 385 -28.04 -34.50 12.12
N GLY A 386 -28.76 -34.25 11.03
CA GLY A 386 -30.13 -34.75 10.83
C GLY A 386 -31.22 -33.87 11.47
N GLU A 387 -30.88 -32.67 11.93
CA GLU A 387 -31.82 -31.72 12.53
C GLU A 387 -32.30 -30.70 11.50
N ALA A 388 -33.58 -30.32 11.60
CA ALA A 388 -34.14 -29.25 10.76
C ALA A 388 -33.54 -27.90 11.17
N ASP A 389 -33.13 -27.13 10.17
CA ASP A 389 -32.43 -25.85 10.32
C ASP A 389 -32.84 -24.92 9.17
N THR A 390 -32.77 -23.61 9.42
CA THR A 390 -33.25 -22.60 8.48
C THR A 390 -32.05 -21.85 7.90
N TYR A 391 -31.90 -21.88 6.59
CA TYR A 391 -30.77 -21.30 5.86
C TYR A 391 -31.23 -20.08 5.06
N THR A 392 -30.44 -19.01 5.07
CA THR A 392 -30.64 -17.84 4.22
C THR A 392 -29.49 -17.73 3.24
N GLY A 393 -29.79 -17.43 1.98
CA GLY A 393 -28.79 -17.36 0.92
C GLY A 393 -29.34 -16.93 -0.43
N VAL A 394 -28.45 -16.85 -1.40
CA VAL A 394 -28.78 -16.47 -2.78
C VAL A 394 -29.25 -17.70 -3.55
N PRO A 395 -30.35 -17.64 -4.31
CA PRO A 395 -30.78 -18.73 -5.18
C PRO A 395 -29.71 -19.11 -6.22
N LEU A 396 -29.38 -20.40 -6.32
CA LEU A 396 -28.36 -20.88 -7.27
C LEU A 396 -28.79 -20.65 -8.73
N ASN A 397 -30.08 -20.76 -9.03
CA ASN A 397 -30.61 -20.47 -10.37
C ASN A 397 -30.42 -19.00 -10.78
N ALA A 398 -30.52 -18.05 -9.83
CA ALA A 398 -30.28 -16.63 -10.09
C ALA A 398 -28.80 -16.37 -10.38
N LEU A 399 -27.90 -16.96 -9.61
CA LEU A 399 -26.45 -16.86 -9.85
C LEU A 399 -26.06 -17.44 -11.21
N LEU A 400 -26.62 -18.60 -11.58
CA LEU A 400 -26.36 -19.24 -12.88
C LEU A 400 -26.98 -18.45 -14.04
N ALA A 401 -28.13 -17.81 -13.83
CA ALA A 401 -28.74 -16.94 -14.84
C ALA A 401 -27.88 -15.69 -15.12
N LEU A 402 -27.21 -15.14 -14.10
CA LEU A 402 -26.26 -14.03 -14.28
C LEU A 402 -25.03 -14.44 -15.10
N ALA A 403 -24.49 -15.65 -14.86
CA ALA A 403 -23.35 -16.17 -15.62
C ALA A 403 -23.71 -16.58 -17.06
N GLY A 404 -24.98 -16.92 -17.32
CA GLY A 404 -25.47 -17.31 -18.65
C GLY A 404 -24.99 -18.71 -19.05
N VAL A 405 -25.59 -19.77 -18.50
CA VAL A 405 -25.14 -21.14 -18.78
C VAL A 405 -25.26 -21.52 -20.26
N GLN A 406 -24.18 -22.02 -20.85
CA GLN A 406 -24.12 -22.39 -22.27
C GLN A 406 -24.76 -23.76 -22.56
N ASP A 407 -25.23 -23.92 -23.80
CA ASP A 407 -25.75 -25.19 -24.31
C ASP A 407 -24.70 -26.32 -24.21
N GLY A 408 -25.10 -27.45 -23.64
CA GLY A 408 -24.25 -28.63 -23.49
C GLY A 408 -23.66 -28.83 -22.09
N ALA A 409 -23.81 -27.84 -21.20
CA ALA A 409 -23.56 -28.03 -19.78
C ALA A 409 -24.57 -29.00 -19.16
N THR A 410 -24.10 -29.86 -18.27
CA THR A 410 -24.90 -30.91 -17.61
C THR A 410 -24.63 -31.03 -16.13
N THR A 411 -23.46 -30.56 -15.66
CA THR A 411 -23.00 -30.81 -14.29
C THR A 411 -22.50 -29.52 -13.65
N LEU A 412 -22.80 -29.35 -12.36
CA LEU A 412 -22.20 -28.33 -11.50
C LEU A 412 -21.22 -28.98 -10.55
N VAL A 413 -20.02 -28.40 -10.44
CA VAL A 413 -19.00 -28.81 -9.48
C VAL A 413 -18.75 -27.67 -8.50
N PHE A 414 -19.10 -27.90 -7.24
CA PHE A 414 -18.84 -26.98 -6.13
C PHE A 414 -17.48 -27.31 -5.54
N THR A 415 -16.57 -26.34 -5.46
CA THR A 415 -15.25 -26.48 -4.83
C THR A 415 -15.16 -25.58 -3.60
N ALA A 416 -14.71 -26.14 -2.49
CA ALA A 416 -14.51 -25.45 -1.23
C ALA A 416 -13.12 -24.81 -1.09
N ASP A 417 -13.01 -23.89 -0.14
CA ASP A 417 -11.78 -23.27 0.35
C ASP A 417 -10.74 -24.31 0.83
N ASP A 418 -11.19 -25.45 1.36
CA ASP A 418 -10.34 -26.57 1.77
C ASP A 418 -10.02 -27.57 0.63
N GLY A 419 -10.47 -27.30 -0.60
CA GLY A 419 -10.30 -28.14 -1.77
C GLY A 419 -11.31 -29.30 -1.90
N THR A 420 -12.27 -29.42 -0.99
CA THR A 420 -13.35 -30.42 -1.09
C THR A 420 -14.27 -30.09 -2.27
N THR A 421 -14.61 -31.10 -3.07
CA THR A 421 -15.52 -30.95 -4.20
C THR A 421 -16.82 -31.73 -4.01
N GLY A 422 -17.91 -31.21 -4.54
CA GLY A 422 -19.21 -31.88 -4.62
C GLY A 422 -19.85 -31.61 -5.98
N GLU A 423 -20.60 -32.57 -6.50
CA GLU A 423 -21.19 -32.47 -7.84
C GLU A 423 -22.71 -32.57 -7.78
N ALA A 424 -23.39 -31.82 -8.64
CA ALA A 424 -24.84 -31.89 -8.83
C ALA A 424 -25.22 -31.82 -10.31
N SER A 425 -26.36 -32.40 -10.68
CA SER A 425 -26.94 -32.25 -12.01
C SER A 425 -27.41 -30.81 -12.21
N LEU A 426 -26.96 -30.16 -13.30
CA LEU A 426 -27.35 -28.79 -13.62
C LEU A 426 -28.87 -28.65 -13.80
N ASP A 427 -29.49 -29.57 -14.55
CA ASP A 427 -30.94 -29.54 -14.82
C ASP A 427 -31.75 -29.64 -13.53
N GLU A 428 -31.29 -30.47 -12.58
CA GLU A 428 -31.95 -30.61 -11.29
C GLU A 428 -31.79 -29.34 -10.44
N VAL A 429 -30.60 -28.71 -10.46
CA VAL A 429 -30.34 -27.47 -9.71
C VAL A 429 -31.13 -26.29 -10.29
N LEU A 430 -31.22 -26.17 -11.62
CA LEU A 430 -32.02 -25.14 -12.28
C LEU A 430 -33.53 -25.31 -11.99
N ALA A 431 -33.99 -26.54 -11.79
CA ALA A 431 -35.38 -26.85 -11.42
C ALA A 431 -35.66 -26.73 -9.91
N CYS A 432 -34.64 -26.52 -9.09
CA CYS A 432 -34.74 -26.48 -7.63
C CYS A 432 -34.89 -25.05 -7.13
N GLU A 433 -36.13 -24.65 -6.83
CA GLU A 433 -36.44 -23.29 -6.31
C GLU A 433 -35.84 -23.03 -4.92
N ASP A 434 -35.60 -24.10 -4.15
CA ASP A 434 -35.06 -24.04 -2.78
C ASP A 434 -33.54 -24.30 -2.72
N CYS A 435 -32.86 -24.37 -3.86
CA CYS A 435 -31.42 -24.59 -3.91
C CYS A 435 -30.69 -23.25 -3.79
N ILE A 436 -29.93 -23.09 -2.70
CA ILE A 436 -29.29 -21.81 -2.37
C ILE A 436 -27.80 -21.98 -2.08
N LEU A 437 -27.09 -20.88 -2.35
CA LEU A 437 -25.79 -20.62 -1.76
C LEU A 437 -26.01 -19.88 -0.44
N SER A 438 -26.01 -20.63 0.67
CA SER A 438 -26.27 -20.11 2.01
C SER A 438 -25.07 -19.40 2.63
N PHE A 439 -25.34 -18.39 3.44
CA PHE A 439 -24.33 -17.65 4.20
C PHE A 439 -23.92 -18.39 5.47
N ARG A 440 -22.64 -18.29 5.85
CA ARG A 440 -22.10 -18.89 7.08
C ARG A 440 -21.83 -17.83 8.15
N ASN A 441 -22.06 -18.18 9.42
CA ASN A 441 -21.84 -17.29 10.57
C ASN A 441 -20.37 -16.85 10.80
N ARG A 442 -19.40 -17.41 10.08
CA ARG A 442 -17.96 -17.09 10.20
C ARG A 442 -17.35 -16.62 8.88
N GLY A 443 -18.19 -16.19 7.96
CA GLY A 443 -17.84 -15.87 6.59
C GLY A 443 -17.82 -17.09 5.66
N GLY A 444 -17.93 -16.81 4.38
CA GLY A 444 -17.97 -17.76 3.28
C GLY A 444 -19.31 -18.46 3.08
N PHE A 445 -19.36 -19.30 2.05
CA PHE A 445 -20.61 -19.84 1.54
C PHE A 445 -20.76 -21.34 1.78
N ARG A 446 -21.99 -21.84 1.74
CA ARG A 446 -22.29 -23.27 1.75
C ARG A 446 -23.41 -23.58 0.77
N GLY A 447 -23.22 -24.61 -0.06
CA GLY A 447 -24.30 -25.17 -0.87
C GLY A 447 -25.35 -25.85 0.01
N VAL A 448 -26.59 -25.41 -0.07
CA VAL A 448 -27.76 -26.07 0.53
C VAL A 448 -28.68 -26.48 -0.60
N LEU A 449 -28.72 -27.79 -0.87
CA LEU A 449 -29.45 -28.39 -1.98
C LEU A 449 -30.45 -29.43 -1.47
N PRO A 450 -31.65 -29.02 -1.01
CA PRO A 450 -32.64 -29.95 -0.48
C PRO A 450 -33.02 -31.02 -1.52
N GLY A 451 -32.99 -32.28 -1.10
CA GLY A 451 -33.34 -33.41 -1.99
C GLY A 451 -32.19 -33.96 -2.83
N PHE A 452 -31.01 -33.34 -2.80
CA PHE A 452 -29.80 -33.83 -3.45
C PHE A 452 -29.01 -34.79 -2.55
N ASP A 453 -28.06 -35.49 -3.14
CA ASP A 453 -27.09 -36.27 -2.36
C ASP A 453 -26.28 -35.35 -1.45
N LYS A 454 -26.04 -35.79 -0.21
CA LYS A 454 -25.33 -34.98 0.79
C LYS A 454 -23.88 -34.69 0.41
N SER A 455 -23.29 -35.45 -0.52
CA SER A 455 -21.97 -35.16 -1.08
C SER A 455 -21.94 -33.92 -1.98
N ALA A 456 -23.10 -33.46 -2.49
CA ALA A 456 -23.21 -32.21 -3.25
C ALA A 456 -23.24 -30.96 -2.35
N GLU A 457 -23.60 -31.10 -1.07
CA GLU A 457 -23.70 -30.00 -0.10
C GLU A 457 -22.34 -29.65 0.52
N VAL A 458 -21.50 -28.96 -0.25
CA VAL A 458 -20.17 -28.56 0.19
C VAL A 458 -20.22 -27.31 1.08
N LYS A 459 -19.38 -27.28 2.12
CA LYS A 459 -19.19 -26.12 3.02
C LYS A 459 -17.93 -25.36 2.61
N GLY A 460 -17.98 -24.03 2.62
CA GLY A 460 -16.86 -23.19 2.23
C GLY A 460 -16.74 -23.02 0.72
N VAL A 461 -17.85 -23.03 -0.02
CA VAL A 461 -17.85 -22.94 -1.48
C VAL A 461 -17.20 -21.64 -1.93
N VAL A 462 -16.16 -21.76 -2.76
CA VAL A 462 -15.44 -20.64 -3.37
C VAL A 462 -15.50 -20.66 -4.90
N VAL A 463 -15.77 -21.82 -5.50
CA VAL A 463 -15.94 -21.95 -6.96
C VAL A 463 -17.13 -22.85 -7.27
N ILE A 464 -17.93 -22.44 -8.26
CA ILE A 464 -18.96 -23.25 -8.90
C ILE A 464 -18.58 -23.37 -10.38
N GLU A 465 -18.09 -24.53 -10.77
CA GLU A 465 -17.70 -24.81 -12.15
C GLU A 465 -18.87 -25.47 -12.90
N VAL A 466 -19.25 -24.88 -14.04
CA VAL A 466 -20.30 -25.38 -14.94
C VAL A 466 -19.64 -26.23 -16.03
N LYS A 467 -19.98 -27.51 -16.11
CA LYS A 467 -19.38 -28.50 -17.02
C LYS A 467 -20.34 -29.11 -18.01
#